data_AF-A0A6P0WYR7-F1
#
_entry.id   AF-A0A6P0WYR7-F1
#
_cell.length_a   1.000
_cell.length_b   1.000
_cell.length_c   1.000
_cell.angle_alpha   90.00
_cell.angle_beta   90.00
_cell.angle_gamma   90.00
#
_symmetry.space_group_name_H-M   'P 1'
#
loop_
_entity.id
_entity.type
_entity.pdbx_description
1 polymer ?
#
loop_
_entity_poly.entity_id
_entity_poly.type
_entity_poly.pdbx_seq_one_letter_code
_entity_poly.pdbx_strand_id
1 'polypeptide(L)'
;MLNLFDIPLKLLLSTVGVTFSCLSVINPAQAEETVAYCDTPLHAVNVYQEGTPESTEMSLKIRIFWREKSLVFADLPAQRSHLVNEGYTYTSQSELSDNYSDSLWMLFVPDNKEQPCLLFRNGKAFDSGDVTQREIGNRE
;
A
#
# COMPACT_ATOMS: atom_id res chain seq x y z
N MET A 1 4.31 54.66 19.48
CA MET A 1 3.59 55.74 18.75
C MET A 1 4.46 56.08 17.54
N LEU A 2 3.90 56.01 16.34
CA LEU A 2 4.60 55.97 15.05
C LEU A 2 5.49 57.20 14.83
N ASN A 3 6.77 56.96 14.53
CA ASN A 3 7.65 57.97 13.94
C ASN A 3 7.56 57.87 12.43
N LEU A 4 6.97 58.93 11.87
CA LEU A 4 6.88 59.27 10.46
C LEU A 4 8.10 60.12 10.11
N PHE A 5 9.04 59.60 9.33
CA PHE A 5 10.13 60.38 8.75
C PHE A 5 10.43 59.91 7.31
N ASP A 6 10.17 60.83 6.39
CA ASP A 6 10.91 61.19 5.18
C ASP A 6 11.07 60.25 3.95
N ILE A 7 10.56 60.82 2.84
CA ILE A 7 10.68 60.56 1.39
C ILE A 7 12.14 60.94 0.97
N PRO A 8 12.86 60.42 -0.09
CA PRO A 8 12.38 60.39 -1.49
C PRO A 8 13.00 59.37 -2.51
N LEU A 9 12.19 59.05 -3.54
CA LEU A 9 12.51 59.19 -4.99
C LEU A 9 13.41 58.17 -5.74
N LYS A 10 12.77 57.57 -6.77
CA LYS A 10 13.20 57.29 -8.17
C LYS A 10 13.78 55.92 -8.60
N LEU A 11 13.20 55.46 -9.71
CA LEU A 11 13.73 54.64 -10.82
C LEU A 11 14.04 53.17 -10.47
N LEU A 12 13.77 52.14 -11.28
CA LEU A 12 13.83 52.00 -12.73
C LEU A 12 12.89 50.88 -13.23
N LEU A 13 12.32 51.13 -14.41
CA LEU A 13 12.08 50.24 -15.54
C LEU A 13 11.91 48.71 -15.32
N SER A 14 10.70 48.28 -15.68
CA SER A 14 10.35 47.01 -16.35
C SER A 14 11.47 46.34 -17.15
N THR A 15 11.79 45.07 -16.88
CA THR A 15 11.94 44.01 -17.90
C THR A 15 12.14 42.61 -17.29
N VAL A 16 11.37 41.66 -17.83
CA VAL A 16 11.59 40.21 -18.01
C VAL A 16 11.93 39.34 -16.80
N GLY A 17 11.10 38.31 -16.63
CA GLY A 17 11.52 37.05 -16.03
C GLY A 17 10.57 36.55 -14.95
N VAL A 18 9.32 36.25 -15.31
CA VAL A 18 8.56 35.28 -14.51
C VAL A 18 9.36 33.99 -14.58
N THR A 19 10.09 33.70 -13.52
CA THR A 19 10.66 32.38 -13.26
C THR A 19 9.46 31.44 -13.14
N PHE A 20 9.08 30.79 -14.25
CA PHE A 20 8.20 29.64 -14.19
C PHE A 20 9.04 28.50 -13.60
N SER A 21 9.17 28.55 -12.28
CA SER A 21 9.73 27.49 -11.47
C SER A 21 9.00 26.21 -11.81
N CYS A 22 9.78 25.18 -12.12
CA CYS A 22 9.40 23.79 -12.37
C CYS A 22 7.91 23.51 -12.16
N LEU A 23 7.19 23.27 -13.26
CA LEU A 23 6.08 22.32 -13.23
C LEU A 23 6.69 20.97 -12.87
N SER A 24 6.91 20.75 -11.57
CA SER A 24 7.00 19.42 -11.02
C SER A 24 5.71 18.75 -11.44
N VAL A 25 5.82 17.84 -12.41
CA VAL A 25 4.75 16.90 -12.74
C VAL A 25 4.41 16.24 -11.43
N ILE A 26 3.31 16.68 -10.84
CA ILE A 26 2.73 16.07 -9.66
C ILE A 26 2.34 14.69 -10.19
N ASN A 27 3.14 13.67 -9.89
CA ASN A 27 2.65 12.31 -10.09
C ASN A 27 1.31 12.26 -9.33
N PRO A 28 0.20 11.90 -10.00
CA PRO A 28 -1.07 11.79 -9.30
C PRO A 28 -0.85 10.86 -8.11
N ALA A 29 -1.33 11.27 -6.94
CA ALA A 29 -1.34 10.42 -5.76
C ALA A 29 -1.97 9.08 -6.18
N GLN A 30 -1.19 8.00 -6.12
CA GLN A 30 -1.71 6.68 -6.45
C GLN A 30 -2.79 6.34 -5.44
N ALA A 31 -3.95 5.90 -5.93
CA ALA A 31 -5.03 5.49 -5.06
C ALA A 31 -4.72 4.06 -4.62
N GLU A 32 -4.51 3.87 -3.31
CA GLU A 32 -4.44 2.54 -2.71
C GLU A 32 -5.85 2.19 -2.21
N GLU A 33 -6.53 1.27 -2.90
CA GLU A 33 -7.81 0.74 -2.43
C GLU A 33 -7.57 -0.58 -1.70
N THR A 34 -7.91 -0.64 -0.40
CA THR A 34 -7.83 -1.89 0.35
C THR A 34 -8.89 -2.86 -0.14
N VAL A 35 -8.45 -4.02 -0.61
CA VAL A 35 -9.29 -5.12 -1.07
C VAL A 35 -9.60 -6.05 0.08
N ALA A 36 -8.59 -6.44 0.87
CA ALA A 36 -8.78 -7.35 1.98
C ALA A 36 -7.81 -7.02 3.12
N TYR A 37 -8.26 -7.18 4.36
CA TYR A 37 -7.41 -6.94 5.53
C TYR A 37 -7.61 -8.04 6.56
N CYS A 38 -6.49 -8.58 7.02
CA CYS A 38 -6.41 -9.62 8.03
C CYS A 38 -5.49 -9.16 9.17
N ASP A 39 -6.02 -9.13 10.38
CA ASP A 39 -5.27 -8.84 11.60
C ASP A 39 -5.03 -10.12 12.39
N THR A 40 -3.81 -10.62 12.36
CA THR A 40 -3.39 -11.78 13.13
C THR A 40 -2.53 -11.35 14.33
N PRO A 41 -2.35 -12.22 15.33
CA PRO A 41 -1.50 -11.93 16.48
C PRO A 41 -0.05 -11.56 16.11
N LEU A 42 0.49 -12.12 15.01
CA LEU A 42 1.87 -11.86 14.58
C LEU A 42 1.97 -10.85 13.42
N HIS A 43 0.93 -10.74 12.59
CA HIS A 43 0.96 -9.99 11.35
C HIS A 43 -0.30 -9.15 11.17
N ALA A 44 -0.15 -7.91 10.69
CA ALA A 44 -1.23 -7.20 10.03
C ALA A 44 -0.98 -7.24 8.52
N VAL A 45 -1.92 -7.81 7.76
CA VAL A 45 -1.76 -8.06 6.33
C VAL A 45 -2.86 -7.33 5.57
N ASN A 46 -2.45 -6.37 4.74
CA ASN A 46 -3.33 -5.60 3.88
C ASN A 46 -3.10 -5.95 2.41
N VAL A 47 -4.13 -6.42 1.71
CA VAL A 47 -4.12 -6.56 0.25
C VAL A 47 -4.81 -5.35 -0.34
N TYR A 48 -4.14 -4.66 -1.25
CA TYR A 48 -4.65 -3.45 -1.87
C TYR A 48 -4.42 -3.45 -3.38
N GLN A 49 -5.28 -2.75 -4.10
CA GLN A 49 -5.04 -2.42 -5.50
C GLN A 49 -4.23 -1.13 -5.57
N GLU A 50 -3.12 -1.19 -6.28
CA GLU A 50 -2.28 -0.05 -6.62
C GLU A 50 -2.56 0.33 -8.08
N GLY A 51 -2.97 1.58 -8.30
CA GLY A 51 -3.26 2.14 -9.61
C GLY A 51 -3.72 3.59 -9.53
N THR A 52 -3.93 4.21 -10.68
CA THR A 52 -4.67 5.48 -10.79
C THR A 52 -6.07 5.20 -11.31
N PRO A 53 -7.07 6.04 -10.99
CA PRO A 53 -8.44 5.87 -11.49
C PRO A 53 -8.55 5.85 -13.03
N GLU A 54 -7.54 6.38 -13.72
CA GLU A 54 -7.46 6.47 -15.19
C GLU A 54 -6.63 5.33 -15.81
N SER A 55 -6.00 4.48 -14.98
CA SER A 55 -5.16 3.37 -15.42
C SER A 55 -5.99 2.11 -15.66
N THR A 56 -5.79 1.47 -16.82
CA THR A 56 -6.25 0.10 -17.08
C THR A 56 -5.37 -0.97 -16.43
N GLU A 57 -4.21 -0.59 -15.88
CA GLU A 57 -3.27 -1.47 -15.20
C GLU A 57 -3.42 -1.27 -13.69
N MET A 58 -4.40 -1.95 -13.10
CA MET A 58 -4.50 -2.12 -11.65
C MET A 58 -3.71 -3.37 -11.26
N SER A 59 -2.83 -3.24 -10.27
CA SER A 59 -2.04 -4.37 -9.77
C SER A 59 -2.35 -4.65 -8.31
N LEU A 60 -2.47 -5.93 -7.94
CA LEU A 60 -2.62 -6.32 -6.55
C LEU A 60 -1.26 -6.28 -5.85
N LYS A 61 -1.27 -5.67 -4.67
CA LYS A 61 -0.14 -5.60 -3.75
C LYS A 61 -0.55 -6.13 -2.40
N ILE A 62 0.44 -6.58 -1.64
CA ILE A 62 0.24 -6.94 -0.25
C ILE A 62 1.26 -6.20 0.61
N ARG A 63 0.76 -5.58 1.67
CA ARG A 63 1.51 -4.86 2.69
C ARG A 63 1.47 -5.67 3.97
N ILE A 64 2.64 -6.04 4.48
CA ILE A 64 2.75 -6.89 5.67
C ILE A 64 3.49 -6.14 6.77
N PHE A 65 2.86 -6.05 7.94
CA PHE A 65 3.50 -5.57 9.15
C PHE A 65 3.75 -6.75 10.10
N TRP A 66 5.02 -7.01 10.41
CA TRP A 66 5.40 -8.03 11.38
C TRP A 66 5.58 -7.41 12.77
N ARG A 67 4.64 -7.72 13.67
CA ARG A 67 4.55 -7.10 15.00
C ARG A 67 5.80 -7.31 15.86
N GLU A 68 6.35 -8.53 15.89
CA GLU A 68 7.49 -8.86 16.74
C GLU A 68 8.83 -8.30 16.24
N LYS A 69 8.98 -8.11 14.92
CA LYS A 69 10.26 -7.74 14.32
C LYS A 69 10.40 -6.26 14.02
N SER A 70 9.36 -5.47 14.29
CA SER A 70 9.29 -4.05 13.93
C SER A 70 9.62 -3.80 12.45
N LEU A 71 9.43 -4.82 11.59
CA LEU A 71 9.75 -4.73 10.18
C LEU A 71 8.63 -3.93 9.52
N VAL A 72 9.03 -2.75 9.02
CA VAL A 72 8.13 -1.77 8.42
C VAL A 72 7.77 -2.25 7.02
N PHE A 73 6.48 -2.53 6.84
CA PHE A 73 5.75 -2.68 5.58
C PHE A 73 6.56 -3.18 4.38
N ALA A 74 6.54 -4.49 4.15
CA ALA A 74 6.92 -5.04 2.86
C ALA A 74 5.75 -4.95 1.89
N ASP A 75 5.86 -4.08 0.88
CA ASP A 75 4.92 -4.00 -0.24
C ASP A 75 5.39 -4.97 -1.33
N LEU A 76 4.69 -6.09 -1.45
CA LEU A 76 5.02 -7.18 -2.37
C LEU A 76 3.96 -7.32 -3.46
N PRO A 77 4.36 -7.70 -4.69
CA PRO A 77 3.39 -8.08 -5.70
C PRO A 77 2.56 -9.26 -5.20
N ALA A 78 1.25 -9.15 -5.34
CA ALA A 78 0.30 -10.18 -4.98
C ALA A 78 -0.55 -10.57 -6.18
N GLN A 79 -1.11 -11.77 -6.14
CA GLN A 79 -2.04 -12.26 -7.15
C GLN A 79 -3.21 -12.94 -6.45
N ARG A 80 -4.38 -12.85 -7.06
CA ARG A 80 -5.53 -13.66 -6.64
C ARG A 80 -5.23 -15.13 -6.93
N SER A 81 -5.50 -16.00 -5.97
CA SER A 81 -5.22 -17.43 -6.07
C SER A 81 -6.12 -18.07 -7.13
N HIS A 82 -5.52 -18.88 -8.00
CA HIS A 82 -6.28 -19.68 -8.98
C HIS A 82 -6.94 -20.93 -8.35
N LEU A 83 -6.55 -21.28 -7.13
CA LEU A 83 -7.03 -22.49 -6.45
C LEU A 83 -8.24 -22.19 -5.55
N VAL A 84 -8.30 -20.98 -5.01
CA VAL A 84 -9.29 -20.57 -4.02
C VAL A 84 -9.64 -19.11 -4.27
N ASN A 85 -10.91 -18.81 -4.54
CA ASN A 85 -11.32 -17.48 -4.97
C ASN A 85 -11.01 -16.41 -3.91
N GLU A 86 -11.09 -16.73 -2.64
CA GLU A 86 -10.85 -15.83 -1.51
C GLU A 86 -9.38 -15.79 -1.06
N GLY A 87 -8.48 -16.39 -1.86
CA GLY A 87 -7.05 -16.47 -1.58
C GLY A 87 -6.24 -15.43 -2.34
N TYR A 88 -5.19 -14.93 -1.70
CA TYR A 88 -4.18 -14.05 -2.28
C TYR A 88 -2.79 -14.64 -2.05
N THR A 89 -2.01 -14.80 -3.12
CA THR A 89 -0.66 -15.37 -3.05
C THR A 89 0.40 -14.31 -3.28
N TYR A 90 1.51 -14.44 -2.56
CA TYR A 90 2.69 -13.62 -2.74
C TYR A 90 3.94 -14.42 -2.40
N THR A 91 5.09 -14.01 -2.94
CA THR A 91 6.39 -14.60 -2.64
C THR A 91 7.21 -13.63 -1.82
N SER A 92 7.80 -14.12 -0.73
CA SER A 92 8.69 -13.35 0.12
C SER A 92 10.01 -14.09 0.28
N GLN A 93 11.11 -13.37 0.08
CA GLN A 93 12.44 -13.87 0.42
C GLN A 93 12.56 -13.94 1.94
N SER A 94 12.89 -15.13 2.45
CA SER A 94 13.09 -15.31 3.89
C SER A 94 14.40 -14.64 4.31
N GLU A 95 14.34 -13.44 4.87
CA GLU A 95 15.54 -12.74 5.43
C GLU A 95 16.17 -13.46 6.64
N LEU A 96 15.56 -14.53 7.13
CA LEU A 96 15.89 -15.19 8.41
C LEU A 96 16.50 -16.58 8.25
N SER A 97 16.88 -16.98 7.04
CA SER A 97 17.52 -18.26 6.79
C SER A 97 18.77 -18.04 5.97
N ASP A 98 19.89 -18.63 6.41
CA ASP A 98 21.17 -18.67 5.67
C ASP A 98 21.04 -19.34 4.28
N ASN A 99 19.88 -19.96 4.02
CA ASN A 99 19.47 -20.41 2.71
C ASN A 99 18.39 -19.46 2.17
N TYR A 100 18.76 -18.62 1.21
CA TYR A 100 17.85 -17.81 0.39
C TYR A 100 16.86 -18.73 -0.32
N SER A 101 15.74 -19.04 0.33
CA SER A 101 14.63 -19.76 -0.28
C SER A 101 13.41 -18.85 -0.27
N ASP A 102 12.89 -18.61 -1.47
CA ASP A 102 11.61 -17.94 -1.64
C ASP A 102 10.55 -18.78 -0.92
N SER A 103 9.82 -18.14 0.00
CA SER A 103 8.65 -18.75 0.62
C SER A 103 7.41 -18.30 -0.14
N LEU A 104 6.60 -19.26 -0.59
CA LEU A 104 5.28 -18.98 -1.12
C LEU A 104 4.33 -18.79 0.05
N TRP A 105 3.66 -17.65 0.08
CA TRP A 105 2.65 -17.33 1.07
C TRP A 105 1.28 -17.23 0.43
N MET A 106 0.26 -17.56 1.22
CA MET A 106 -1.13 -17.39 0.83
C MET A 106 -1.91 -16.81 2.01
N LEU A 107 -2.55 -15.67 1.79
CA LEU A 107 -3.57 -15.14 2.68
C LEU A 107 -4.94 -15.59 2.17
N PHE A 108 -5.73 -16.26 3.02
CA PHE A 108 -7.11 -16.60 2.74
C PHE A 108 -8.03 -15.74 3.60
N VAL A 109 -8.92 -14.97 2.97
CA VAL A 109 -9.85 -14.05 3.64
C VAL A 109 -11.28 -14.45 3.26
N PRO A 110 -11.93 -15.35 4.02
CA PRO A 110 -13.23 -15.90 3.63
C PRO A 110 -14.32 -14.83 3.61
N ASP A 111 -15.25 -14.94 2.66
CA ASP A 111 -16.43 -14.09 2.57
C ASP A 111 -17.37 -14.26 3.77
N ASN A 112 -17.35 -15.44 4.39
CA ASN A 112 -18.10 -15.69 5.63
C ASN A 112 -17.51 -14.86 6.77
N LYS A 113 -18.34 -13.96 7.33
CA LYS A 113 -17.98 -13.06 8.43
C LYS A 113 -17.66 -13.78 9.74
N GLU A 114 -18.14 -15.01 9.90
CA GLU A 114 -17.90 -15.82 11.10
C GLU A 114 -16.57 -16.58 11.05
N GLN A 115 -15.90 -16.61 9.89
CA GLN A 115 -14.64 -17.32 9.73
C GLN A 115 -13.44 -16.36 9.83
N PRO A 116 -12.36 -16.78 10.52
CA PRO A 116 -11.13 -16.01 10.58
C PRO A 116 -10.41 -16.03 9.23
N CYS A 117 -9.52 -15.07 9.00
CA CYS A 117 -8.54 -15.21 7.95
C CYS A 117 -7.47 -16.21 8.35
N LEU A 118 -6.84 -16.82 7.35
CA LEU A 118 -5.78 -17.79 7.51
C LEU A 118 -4.58 -17.37 6.68
N LEU A 119 -3.41 -17.35 7.30
CA LEU A 119 -2.14 -17.12 6.63
C LEU A 119 -1.41 -18.45 6.51
N PHE A 120 -1.02 -18.81 5.30
CA PHE A 120 -0.27 -20.03 4.99
C PHE A 120 1.12 -19.68 4.50
N ARG A 121 2.10 -20.50 4.90
CA ARG A 121 3.47 -20.49 4.38
C ARG A 121 3.81 -21.86 3.82
N ASN A 122 4.19 -21.93 2.54
CA ASN A 122 4.53 -23.15 1.83
C ASN A 122 3.47 -24.25 2.00
N GLY A 123 2.19 -23.87 1.89
CA GLY A 123 1.04 -24.76 2.01
C GLY A 123 0.67 -25.19 3.44
N LYS A 124 1.35 -24.70 4.48
CA LYS A 124 1.03 -24.97 5.89
C LYS A 124 0.43 -23.75 6.55
N ALA A 125 -0.63 -23.95 7.34
CA ALA A 125 -1.20 -22.87 8.15
C ALA A 125 -0.13 -22.34 9.10
N PHE A 126 0.05 -21.03 9.09
CA PHE A 126 1.09 -20.32 9.82
C PHE A 126 0.47 -19.43 10.91
N ASP A 127 -0.60 -18.71 10.58
CA ASP A 127 -1.30 -17.84 11.54
C ASP A 127 -2.78 -17.67 11.14
N SER A 128 -3.59 -17.15 12.06
CA SER A 128 -5.01 -16.86 11.84
C SER A 128 -5.46 -15.67 12.65
N GLY A 129 -6.47 -14.94 12.16
CA GLY A 129 -6.90 -13.73 12.84
C GLY A 129 -8.23 -13.16 12.36
N ASP A 130 -8.51 -11.96 12.83
CA ASP A 130 -9.75 -11.25 12.56
C ASP A 130 -9.69 -10.58 11.19
N VAL A 131 -10.84 -10.51 10.52
CA VAL A 131 -10.97 -9.86 9.22
C VAL A 131 -11.78 -8.59 9.37
N THR A 132 -11.12 -7.44 9.18
CA THR A 132 -11.77 -6.13 9.27
C THR A 132 -12.22 -5.61 7.91
N GLN A 133 -11.62 -6.09 6.81
CA GLN A 133 -12.02 -5.74 5.44
C GLN A 133 -11.98 -6.96 4.53
N ARG A 134 -12.99 -7.06 3.67
CA ARG A 134 -13.15 -8.11 2.66
C ARG A 134 -13.35 -7.44 1.31
N GLU A 135 -13.01 -8.17 0.26
CA GLU A 135 -13.28 -7.68 -1.08
C GLU A 135 -14.78 -7.48 -1.21
N ILE A 136 -15.17 -6.33 -1.74
CA ILE A 136 -16.57 -6.12 -2.09
C ILE A 136 -16.79 -6.99 -3.32
N GLY A 137 -17.31 -8.20 -3.11
CA GLY A 137 -17.70 -9.06 -4.21
C GLY A 137 -18.66 -8.27 -5.08
N ASN A 138 -18.29 -8.04 -6.35
CA ASN A 138 -19.24 -7.58 -7.37
C ASN A 138 -20.31 -8.66 -7.51
N ARG A 139 -21.36 -8.57 -6.69
CA ARG A 139 -22.60 -9.29 -6.91
C ARG A 139 -23.36 -8.53 -7.99
N GLU A 140 -23.01 -8.81 -9.24
CA GLU A 140 -23.86 -8.62 -10.41
C GLU A 140 -23.86 -9.90 -11.25
#